data_AF-A0A2T2RGR0-F1
#
_entry.id   AF-A0A2T2RGR0-F1
#
_cell.length_a   1.000
_cell.length_b   1.000
_cell.length_c   1.000
_cell.angle_alpha   90.00
_cell.angle_beta   90.00
_cell.angle_gamma   90.00
#
_symmetry.space_group_name_H-M   'P 1'
#
loop_
_entity.id
_entity.type
_entity.pdbx_description
1 polymer ?
#
loop_
_entity_poly.entity_id
_entity_poly.type
_entity_poly.pdbx_seq_one_letter_code
_entity_poly.pdbx_strand_id
1 'polypeptide(L)'
;MNVSLKNCLTFTGVLSIAALGAISCPKPAISQIKPQPWGSVGVEDSEISYSIGVRWFDVGVELGGRETGATGVDVLKFVSFPVLSPYIGLGLYGDAESDLALSGGLQIHPPGDVFVGIGYHSLRGINGQLGIKF
;
A
#
# COMPACT_ATOMS: atom_id res chain seq x y z
N MET A 1 22.60 46.37 2.40
CA MET A 1 22.53 44.89 2.44
C MET A 1 21.19 44.47 1.85
N ASN A 2 21.16 44.00 0.60
CA ASN A 2 19.90 43.71 -0.11
C ASN A 2 19.99 42.33 -0.81
N VAL A 3 20.35 41.32 -0.02
CA VAL A 3 20.51 39.93 -0.46
C VAL A 3 19.76 39.04 0.53
N SER A 4 18.42 38.99 0.44
CA SER A 4 17.64 38.00 1.22
C SER A 4 16.23 37.71 0.69
N LEU A 5 15.69 38.50 -0.25
CA LEU A 5 14.34 38.26 -0.80
C LEU A 5 14.32 37.51 -2.13
N LYS A 6 15.40 37.58 -2.93
CA LYS A 6 15.44 36.92 -4.26
C LYS A 6 15.52 35.39 -4.16
N ASN A 7 16.23 34.85 -3.17
CA ASN A 7 16.46 33.40 -3.04
C ASN A 7 15.20 32.64 -2.56
N CYS A 8 14.32 33.28 -1.79
CA CYS A 8 13.09 32.66 -1.29
C CYS A 8 12.05 32.44 -2.41
N LEU A 9 11.95 33.39 -3.34
CA LEU A 9 11.03 33.28 -4.49
C LEU A 9 11.47 32.17 -5.47
N THR A 10 12.78 31.99 -5.66
CA THR A 10 13.33 30.98 -6.56
C THR A 10 13.14 29.57 -6.02
N PHE A 11 13.26 29.37 -4.70
CA PHE A 11 13.13 28.05 -4.08
C PHE A 11 11.68 27.51 -4.13
N THR A 12 10.69 28.38 -3.86
CA THR A 12 9.27 28.04 -3.95
C THR A 12 8.83 27.77 -5.40
N GLY A 13 9.40 28.48 -6.37
CA GLY A 13 9.12 28.27 -7.80
C GLY A 13 9.62 26.92 -8.30
N VAL A 14 10.83 26.51 -7.91
CA VAL A 14 11.40 25.20 -8.31
C VAL A 14 10.60 24.04 -7.72
N LEU A 15 10.16 24.13 -6.47
CA LEU A 15 9.33 23.10 -5.83
C LEU A 15 7.97 22.93 -6.53
N SER A 16 7.38 24.04 -6.96
CA SER A 16 6.08 24.06 -7.64
C SER A 16 6.16 23.48 -9.06
N ILE A 17 7.24 23.76 -9.78
CA ILE A 17 7.48 23.21 -11.13
C ILE A 17 7.81 21.71 -11.06
N ALA A 18 8.54 21.25 -10.04
CA ALA A 18 8.77 19.83 -9.81
C ALA A 18 7.46 19.09 -9.49
N ALA A 19 6.58 19.70 -8.69
CA ALA A 19 5.25 19.15 -8.40
C ALA A 19 4.37 19.06 -9.64
N LEU A 20 4.37 20.08 -10.51
CA LEU A 20 3.60 20.09 -11.77
C LEU A 20 4.19 19.15 -12.83
N GLY A 21 5.51 18.98 -12.87
CA GLY A 21 6.20 18.03 -13.75
C GLY A 21 5.91 16.57 -13.42
N ALA A 22 5.70 16.24 -12.15
CA ALA A 22 5.28 14.90 -11.72
C ALA A 22 3.83 14.57 -12.13
N ILE A 23 2.96 15.58 -12.26
CA ILE A 23 1.54 15.41 -12.63
C ILE A 23 1.36 15.29 -14.15
N SER A 24 2.28 15.86 -14.93
CA SER A 24 2.17 15.97 -16.39
C SER A 24 2.86 14.86 -17.18
N CYS A 25 3.21 13.74 -16.55
CA CYS A 25 3.62 12.54 -17.28
C CYS A 25 2.37 11.83 -17.85
N PRO A 26 2.11 11.89 -19.16
CA PRO A 26 0.96 11.21 -19.74
C PRO A 26 1.18 9.70 -19.61
N LYS A 27 0.46 9.06 -18.68
CA LYS A 27 0.44 7.61 -18.55
C LYS A 27 -0.36 7.06 -19.73
N PRO A 28 0.10 5.99 -20.43
CA PRO A 28 -0.81 5.24 -21.29
C PRO A 28 -2.00 4.80 -20.43
N ALA A 29 -3.21 5.01 -20.92
CA ALA A 29 -4.41 4.48 -20.30
C ALA A 29 -4.24 2.95 -20.22
N ILE A 30 -3.87 2.45 -19.03
CA ILE A 30 -3.84 1.02 -18.75
C ILE A 30 -5.31 0.63 -18.63
N SER A 31 -5.96 0.39 -19.78
CA SER A 31 -7.39 0.07 -19.86
C SER A 31 -7.69 -1.39 -19.54
N GLN A 32 -6.66 -2.21 -19.29
CA GLN A 32 -6.85 -3.51 -18.67
C GLN A 32 -6.75 -3.35 -17.17
N ILE A 33 -7.89 -3.47 -16.50
CA ILE A 33 -7.91 -3.63 -15.05
C ILE A 33 -7.33 -5.00 -14.74
N LYS A 34 -6.05 -5.00 -14.37
CA LYS A 34 -5.25 -6.19 -14.09
C LYS A 34 -5.43 -6.59 -12.63
N PRO A 35 -5.89 -7.83 -12.33
CA PRO A 35 -5.84 -8.33 -10.97
C PRO A 35 -4.39 -8.42 -10.49
N GLN A 36 -4.18 -8.11 -9.21
CA GLN A 36 -2.86 -8.03 -8.61
C GLN A 36 -2.83 -8.90 -7.35
N PRO A 37 -2.45 -10.18 -7.44
CA PRO A 37 -2.30 -11.04 -6.28
C PRO A 37 -0.98 -10.74 -5.54
N TRP A 38 -0.98 -10.95 -4.23
CA TRP A 38 0.20 -10.91 -3.38
C TRP A 38 0.16 -11.97 -2.30
N GLY A 39 1.33 -12.28 -1.76
CA GLY A 39 1.49 -12.89 -0.44
C GLY A 39 2.09 -11.88 0.53
N SER A 40 1.81 -12.04 1.81
CA SER A 40 2.48 -11.30 2.87
C SER A 40 2.97 -12.21 3.98
N VAL A 41 4.05 -11.77 4.62
CA VAL A 41 4.56 -12.33 5.87
C VAL A 41 4.80 -11.19 6.85
N GLY A 42 4.46 -11.41 8.10
CA GLY A 42 4.57 -10.40 9.14
C GLY A 42 4.92 -10.98 10.49
N VAL A 43 5.09 -10.09 11.46
CA VAL A 43 5.33 -10.44 12.86
C VAL A 43 4.54 -9.51 13.77
N GLU A 44 3.90 -10.08 14.77
CA GLU A 44 3.30 -9.37 15.91
C GLU A 44 3.65 -10.13 17.19
N ASP A 45 4.16 -9.45 18.21
CA ASP A 45 4.48 -10.05 19.51
C ASP A 45 5.35 -11.34 19.44
N SER A 46 6.31 -11.36 18.51
CA SER A 46 7.19 -12.52 18.22
C SER A 46 6.50 -13.73 17.57
N GLU A 47 5.28 -13.55 17.07
CA GLU A 47 4.53 -14.56 16.36
C GLU A 47 4.48 -14.26 14.86
N ILE A 48 4.71 -15.28 14.03
CA ILE A 48 4.67 -15.15 12.57
C ILE A 48 3.22 -15.08 12.10
N SER A 49 2.95 -14.16 11.17
CA SER A 49 1.68 -14.05 10.46
C SER A 49 1.90 -14.19 8.96
N TYR A 50 0.87 -14.66 8.26
CA TYR A 50 0.89 -14.85 6.81
C TYR A 50 -0.45 -14.41 6.21
N SER A 51 -0.40 -13.95 4.96
CA SER A 51 -1.62 -13.70 4.20
C SER A 51 -1.42 -13.89 2.71
N ILE A 52 -2.54 -14.06 2.01
CA ILE A 52 -2.62 -13.97 0.57
C ILE A 52 -3.77 -13.04 0.20
N GLY A 53 -3.57 -12.19 -0.79
CA GLY A 53 -4.61 -11.27 -1.21
C GLY A 53 -4.61 -11.02 -2.70
N VAL A 54 -5.67 -10.38 -3.16
CA VAL A 54 -5.82 -9.94 -4.54
C VAL A 54 -6.49 -8.58 -4.58
N ARG A 55 -5.99 -7.72 -5.49
CA ARG A 55 -6.48 -6.36 -5.69
C ARG A 55 -7.04 -6.23 -7.09
N TRP A 56 -8.21 -5.59 -7.16
CA TRP A 56 -8.89 -5.23 -8.39
C TRP A 56 -9.68 -3.93 -8.21
N PHE A 57 -9.59 -2.99 -9.14
CA PHE A 57 -10.28 -1.68 -9.07
C PHE A 57 -10.09 -0.91 -7.75
N ASP A 58 -8.84 -0.80 -7.27
CA ASP A 58 -8.53 -0.13 -5.98
C ASP A 58 -9.27 -0.72 -4.77
N VAL A 59 -9.74 -1.95 -4.89
CA VAL A 59 -10.30 -2.75 -3.80
C VAL A 59 -9.48 -4.03 -3.71
N GLY A 60 -9.09 -4.41 -2.50
CA GLY A 60 -8.41 -5.67 -2.24
C GLY A 60 -9.21 -6.54 -1.31
N VAL A 61 -9.03 -7.84 -1.44
CA VAL A 61 -9.44 -8.82 -0.44
C VAL A 61 -8.20 -9.59 -0.03
N GLU A 62 -8.03 -9.80 1.26
CA GLU A 62 -6.90 -10.54 1.82
C GLU A 62 -7.38 -11.58 2.81
N LEU A 63 -6.84 -12.79 2.73
CA LEU A 63 -7.04 -13.86 3.68
C LEU A 63 -5.77 -13.95 4.53
N GLY A 64 -5.93 -13.76 5.84
CA GLY A 64 -4.82 -13.71 6.78
C GLY A 64 -4.95 -14.76 7.87
N GLY A 65 -3.80 -15.21 8.37
CA GLY A 65 -3.70 -16.12 9.50
C GLY A 65 -2.51 -15.80 10.39
N ARG A 66 -2.61 -16.20 11.65
CA ARG A 66 -1.49 -16.29 12.60
C ARG A 66 -1.17 -17.76 12.90
N GLU A 67 0.01 -18.05 13.43
CA GLU A 67 0.36 -19.41 13.88
C GLU A 67 -0.51 -19.90 15.05
N THR A 68 -1.00 -19.00 15.90
CA THR A 68 -1.87 -19.26 17.06
C THR A 68 -3.33 -19.55 16.70
N GLY A 69 -3.70 -19.43 15.42
CA GLY A 69 -4.99 -19.88 14.91
C GLY A 69 -5.99 -18.78 14.53
N ALA A 70 -5.72 -17.51 14.87
CA ALA A 70 -6.57 -16.41 14.40
C ALA A 70 -6.54 -16.33 12.88
N THR A 71 -7.70 -16.47 12.24
CA THR A 71 -7.85 -16.44 10.78
C THR A 71 -9.00 -15.54 10.36
N GLY A 72 -8.86 -14.87 9.23
CA GLY A 72 -9.82 -13.86 8.84
C GLY A 72 -9.69 -13.35 7.42
N VAL A 73 -10.58 -12.42 7.10
CA VAL A 73 -10.66 -11.77 5.80
C VAL A 73 -10.63 -10.27 5.97
N ASP A 74 -9.78 -9.60 5.21
CA ASP A 74 -9.71 -8.15 5.09
C ASP A 74 -10.32 -7.65 3.78
N VAL A 75 -10.99 -6.52 3.83
CA VAL A 75 -11.34 -5.69 2.67
C VAL A 75 -10.49 -4.43 2.71
N LEU A 76 -9.74 -4.19 1.64
CA LEU A 76 -8.77 -3.11 1.52
C LEU A 76 -9.26 -2.10 0.49
N LYS A 77 -9.05 -0.80 0.77
CA LYS A 77 -9.28 0.29 -0.17
C LYS A 77 -7.95 0.98 -0.49
N PHE A 78 -7.62 1.02 -1.77
CA PHE A 78 -6.40 1.63 -2.28
C PHE A 78 -6.66 3.01 -2.87
N VAL A 79 -5.62 3.84 -2.91
CA VAL A 79 -5.55 5.04 -3.75
C VAL A 79 -4.40 4.85 -4.73
N SER A 80 -4.71 4.68 -6.02
CA SER A 80 -3.70 4.47 -7.07
C SER A 80 -2.95 5.74 -7.46
N PHE A 81 -1.63 5.76 -7.27
CA PHE A 81 -0.71 6.70 -7.91
C PHE A 81 0.21 5.96 -8.88
N PRO A 82 0.97 6.65 -9.76
CA PRO A 82 1.78 6.00 -10.79
C PRO A 82 2.82 4.99 -10.27
N VAL A 83 3.38 5.21 -9.07
CA VAL A 83 4.46 4.39 -8.49
C VAL A 83 4.08 3.81 -7.12
N LEU A 84 3.10 4.40 -6.42
CA LEU A 84 2.75 4.00 -5.07
C LEU A 84 1.23 3.87 -4.92
N SER A 85 0.78 3.03 -4.00
CA SER A 85 -0.64 2.88 -3.68
C SER A 85 -0.79 2.69 -2.16
N PRO A 86 -1.04 3.77 -1.40
CA PRO A 86 -1.43 3.62 -0.02
C PRO A 86 -2.80 2.95 0.06
N TYR A 87 -3.04 2.25 1.16
CA TYR A 87 -4.32 1.62 1.43
C TYR A 87 -4.66 1.66 2.91
N ILE A 88 -5.95 1.50 3.16
CA ILE A 88 -6.53 1.20 4.47
C ILE A 88 -7.41 -0.03 4.34
N GLY A 89 -7.65 -0.74 5.43
CA GLY A 89 -8.41 -1.96 5.43
C GLY A 89 -9.14 -2.24 6.72
N LEU A 90 -10.20 -3.03 6.59
CA LEU A 90 -11.00 -3.56 7.68
C LEU A 90 -11.08 -5.08 7.53
N GLY A 91 -10.81 -5.81 8.61
CA GLY A 91 -10.85 -7.25 8.63
C GLY A 91 -11.79 -7.82 9.66
N LEU A 92 -12.32 -9.01 9.37
CA LEU A 92 -13.06 -9.83 10.31
C LEU A 92 -12.28 -11.11 10.57
N TYR A 93 -11.94 -11.36 11.84
CA TYR A 93 -11.12 -12.49 12.27
C TYR A 93 -11.88 -13.33 13.30
N GLY A 94 -11.83 -14.65 13.12
CA GLY A 94 -12.26 -15.61 14.13
C GLY A 94 -11.11 -15.95 15.09
N ASP A 95 -11.47 -16.39 16.28
CA ASP A 95 -10.53 -16.87 17.30
C ASP A 95 -9.44 -15.84 17.68
N ALA A 96 -9.78 -14.56 17.59
CA ALA A 96 -8.93 -13.42 17.96
C ALA A 96 -9.48 -12.71 19.20
N GLU A 97 -8.63 -11.96 19.91
CA GLU A 97 -9.08 -11.12 21.03
C GLU A 97 -10.05 -10.00 20.58
N SER A 98 -9.94 -9.59 19.32
CA SER A 98 -10.87 -8.67 18.67
C SER A 98 -11.27 -9.20 17.32
N ASP A 99 -12.58 -9.33 17.09
CA ASP A 99 -13.14 -9.79 15.82
C ASP A 99 -12.88 -8.79 14.68
N LEU A 100 -12.65 -7.51 15.00
CA LEU A 100 -12.40 -6.45 14.03
C LEU A 100 -10.92 -6.11 13.95
N ALA A 101 -10.36 -6.17 12.75
CA ALA A 101 -9.00 -5.75 12.46
C ALA A 101 -8.98 -4.44 11.67
N LEU A 102 -8.00 -3.59 11.99
CA LEU A 102 -7.66 -2.41 11.20
C LEU A 102 -6.32 -2.66 10.52
N SER A 103 -6.23 -2.31 9.24
CA SER A 103 -4.99 -2.41 8.49
C SER A 103 -4.72 -1.18 7.64
N GLY A 104 -3.45 -0.96 7.34
CA GLY A 104 -3.02 0.13 6.49
C GLY A 104 -1.60 -0.10 6.01
N GLY A 105 -1.27 0.43 4.85
CA GLY A 105 0.04 0.21 4.29
C GLY A 105 0.25 0.92 2.96
N LEU A 106 1.34 0.54 2.31
CA LEU A 106 1.82 1.13 1.07
C LEU A 106 2.34 0.03 0.15
N GLN A 107 1.83 -0.02 -1.07
CA GLN A 107 2.40 -0.82 -2.15
C GLN A 107 3.19 0.07 -3.11
N ILE A 108 4.40 -0.36 -3.47
CA ILE A 108 5.28 0.28 -4.43
C ILE A 108 5.29 -0.56 -5.71
N HIS A 109 4.93 0.08 -6.82
CA HIS A 109 4.79 -0.50 -8.15
C HIS A 109 5.92 0.01 -9.06
N PRO A 110 7.13 -0.59 -8.99
CA PRO A 110 8.16 -0.29 -9.97
C PRO A 110 7.72 -0.71 -11.38
N PRO A 111 8.38 -0.21 -12.44
CA PRO A 111 8.19 -0.72 -13.80
C PRO A 111 8.35 -2.25 -13.86
N GLY A 112 7.56 -2.90 -14.71
CA GLY A 112 7.50 -4.37 -14.83
C GLY A 112 6.31 -4.99 -14.09
N ASP A 113 6.37 -6.29 -13.84
CA ASP A 113 5.22 -7.09 -13.39
C ASP A 113 5.26 -7.48 -11.91
N VAL A 114 6.18 -6.93 -11.12
CA VAL A 114 6.29 -7.18 -9.68
C VAL A 114 5.98 -5.90 -8.90
N PHE A 115 5.43 -6.05 -7.70
CA PHE A 115 5.32 -5.00 -6.70
C PHE A 115 5.70 -5.51 -5.32
N VAL A 116 6.09 -4.58 -4.46
CA VAL A 116 6.41 -4.84 -3.06
C VAL A 116 5.57 -3.93 -2.18
N GLY A 117 5.31 -4.33 -0.94
CA GLY A 117 4.58 -3.50 -0.01
C GLY A 117 5.02 -3.66 1.42
N ILE A 118 4.63 -2.70 2.24
CA ILE A 118 4.76 -2.75 3.69
C ILE A 118 3.44 -2.30 4.30
N GLY A 119 3.01 -2.97 5.36
CA GLY A 119 1.77 -2.64 6.05
C GLY A 119 1.86 -2.91 7.54
N TYR A 120 0.84 -2.40 8.23
CA TYR A 120 0.50 -2.72 9.60
C TYR A 120 -0.92 -3.30 9.63
N HIS A 121 -1.13 -4.28 10.49
CA HIS A 121 -2.42 -4.90 10.74
C HIS A 121 -2.57 -5.11 12.25
N SER A 122 -3.67 -4.68 12.85
CA SER A 122 -3.83 -4.68 14.31
C SER A 122 -3.71 -6.05 14.98
N LEU A 123 -3.96 -7.14 14.23
CA LEU A 123 -3.78 -8.51 14.72
C LEU A 123 -2.55 -9.23 14.14
N ARG A 124 -1.96 -8.74 13.05
CA ARG A 124 -0.88 -9.45 12.32
C ARG A 124 0.43 -8.68 12.33
N GLY A 125 0.43 -7.49 12.93
CA GLY A 125 1.58 -6.63 13.10
C GLY A 125 2.09 -6.03 11.81
N ILE A 126 3.39 -5.77 11.81
CA ILE A 126 4.09 -5.26 10.63
C ILE A 126 4.27 -6.40 9.64
N ASN A 127 3.85 -6.18 8.40
CA ASN A 127 3.93 -7.16 7.31
C ASN A 127 4.63 -6.59 6.07
N GLY A 128 5.34 -7.47 5.37
CA GLY A 128 5.91 -7.23 4.06
C GLY A 128 5.12 -7.98 3.00
N GLN A 129 4.87 -7.34 1.86
CA GLN A 129 4.08 -7.89 0.75
C GLN A 129 4.94 -8.06 -0.49
N LEU A 130 4.70 -9.14 -1.23
CA LEU A 130 5.25 -9.39 -2.55
C LEU A 130 4.13 -9.85 -3.48
N GLY A 131 3.97 -9.18 -4.62
CA GLY A 131 2.92 -9.52 -5.56
C GLY A 131 3.28 -9.27 -7.01
N ILE A 132 2.37 -9.70 -7.89
CA ILE A 132 2.54 -9.65 -9.34
C ILE A 132 1.40 -8.91 -10.02
N LYS A 133 1.67 -8.31 -11.19
CA LYS A 133 0.72 -7.62 -12.07
C LYS A 133 0.57 -8.45 -13.34
N PHE A 134 -0.65 -8.85 -13.74
CA PHE A 134 -0.88 -9.62 -14.96
C PHE A 134 -1.97 -9.01 -15.85
#